data_AF-A0A934M4W3-F1
#
_entry.id   AF-A0A934M4W3-F1
#
_cell.length_a   1.000
_cell.length_b   1.000
_cell.length_c   1.000
_cell.angle_alpha   90.00
_cell.angle_beta   90.00
_cell.angle_gamma   90.00
#
_symmetry.space_group_name_H-M   'P 1'
#
loop_
_entity.id
_entity.type
_entity.pdbx_description
1 polymer ?
#
loop_
_entity_poly.entity_id
_entity_poly.type
_entity_poly.pdbx_seq_one_letter_code
_entity_poly.pdbx_strand_id
1 'polypeptide(L)'
;MENCLSTTKTFYKDIEEYKNDIDNVIQNMIYNKERLVFAIVAEKSGVTRFVIRRYPELRNYILHKMVHYKEIHVINQKIDRAVAGLLRSNKSITFMAIVNKCKFNSDIIYRNQYIKDKIKSVIADNIQKNI
;
A
#
# COMPACT_ATOMS: atom_id res chain seq x y z
N MET A 1 -34.65 -34.60 22.88
CA MET A 1 -33.86 -33.35 22.98
C MET A 1 -32.62 -33.56 22.14
N GLU A 2 -32.65 -33.06 20.91
CA GLU A 2 -31.54 -33.19 19.96
C GLU A 2 -30.35 -32.35 20.41
N ASN A 3 -29.17 -32.92 20.31
CA ASN A 3 -27.89 -32.31 20.67
C ASN A 3 -27.58 -31.13 19.72
N CYS A 4 -27.78 -29.90 20.18
CA CYS A 4 -27.44 -28.66 19.45
C CYS A 4 -25.94 -28.30 19.50
N LEU A 5 -25.03 -29.27 19.62
CA LEU A 5 -23.59 -29.02 19.57
C LEU A 5 -23.05 -29.47 18.22
N SER A 6 -23.46 -28.76 17.15
CA SER A 6 -22.71 -28.78 15.92
C SER A 6 -21.34 -28.19 16.21
N THR A 7 -20.32 -29.03 16.22
CA THR A 7 -18.88 -28.71 16.29
C THR A 7 -18.45 -27.98 15.01
N THR A 8 -19.08 -26.86 14.68
CA THR A 8 -18.45 -25.83 13.87
C THR A 8 -17.29 -25.31 14.69
N LYS A 9 -16.08 -25.82 14.40
CA LYS A 9 -14.84 -25.18 14.84
C LYS A 9 -14.90 -23.74 14.33
N THR A 10 -15.31 -22.81 15.18
CA THR A 10 -15.22 -21.39 14.89
C THR A 10 -13.72 -21.07 14.89
N PHE A 11 -13.09 -21.16 13.72
CA PHE A 11 -11.73 -20.71 13.53
C PHE A 11 -11.77 -19.19 13.66
N TYR A 12 -11.48 -18.71 14.87
CA TYR A 12 -11.25 -17.29 15.08
C TYR A 12 -9.95 -16.94 14.40
N LYS A 13 -10.00 -15.97 13.48
CA LYS A 13 -8.80 -15.42 12.89
C LYS A 13 -7.83 -14.97 13.98
N ASP A 14 -6.56 -15.29 13.80
CA ASP A 14 -5.51 -14.72 14.63
C ASP A 14 -5.21 -13.26 14.24
N ILE A 15 -4.35 -12.61 15.02
CA ILE A 15 -4.02 -11.20 14.80
C ILE A 15 -3.27 -10.96 13.48
N GLU A 16 -2.44 -11.90 13.04
CA GLU A 16 -1.64 -11.75 11.82
C GLU A 16 -2.53 -11.91 10.58
N GLU A 17 -3.53 -12.80 10.64
CA GLU A 17 -4.57 -12.89 9.62
C GLU A 17 -5.33 -11.56 9.46
N TYR A 18 -5.73 -10.92 10.57
CA TYR A 18 -6.34 -9.58 10.49
C TYR A 18 -5.40 -8.54 9.91
N LYS A 19 -4.10 -8.55 10.26
CA LYS A 19 -3.11 -7.62 9.70
C LYS A 19 -2.97 -7.79 8.19
N ASN A 20 -2.92 -9.03 7.71
CA ASN A 20 -2.87 -9.35 6.28
C ASN A 20 -4.12 -8.84 5.56
N ASP A 21 -5.31 -9.05 6.13
CA ASP A 21 -6.56 -8.53 5.57
C ASP A 21 -6.56 -7.00 5.51
N ILE A 22 -6.10 -6.33 6.58
CA ILE A 22 -5.97 -4.86 6.62
C ILE A 22 -5.04 -4.37 5.51
N ASP A 23 -3.87 -4.98 5.36
CA ASP A 23 -2.90 -4.59 4.34
C ASP A 23 -3.50 -4.76 2.92
N ASN A 24 -4.15 -5.89 2.65
CA ASN A 24 -4.80 -6.17 1.38
C ASN A 24 -5.94 -5.19 1.08
N VAL A 25 -6.79 -4.89 2.06
CA VAL A 25 -7.88 -3.92 1.92
C VAL A 25 -7.33 -2.54 1.61
N ILE A 26 -6.32 -2.07 2.34
CA ILE A 26 -5.71 -0.75 2.10
C ILE A 26 -5.10 -0.68 0.69
N GLN A 27 -4.38 -1.72 0.26
CA GLN A 27 -3.80 -1.79 -1.09
C GLN A 27 -4.87 -1.73 -2.17
N ASN A 28 -5.94 -2.52 -2.04
CA ASN A 28 -7.06 -2.55 -2.99
C ASN A 28 -7.77 -1.20 -3.05
N MET A 29 -8.03 -0.57 -1.90
CA MET A 29 -8.65 0.76 -1.86
C MET A 29 -7.77 1.80 -2.58
N ILE A 30 -6.46 1.75 -2.42
CA ILE A 30 -5.54 2.65 -3.13
C ILE A 30 -5.56 2.41 -4.64
N TYR A 31 -5.51 1.15 -5.06
CA TYR A 31 -5.56 0.76 -6.47
C TYR A 31 -6.84 1.29 -7.14
N ASN A 32 -7.97 1.13 -6.45
CA ASN A 32 -9.28 1.59 -6.90
C ASN A 32 -9.52 3.10 -6.71
N LYS A 33 -8.54 3.86 -6.21
CA LYS A 33 -8.64 5.30 -5.89
C LYS A 33 -9.77 5.62 -4.90
N GLU A 34 -10.09 4.67 -4.02
CA GLU A 34 -11.05 4.85 -2.95
C GLU A 34 -10.49 5.73 -1.82
N ARG A 35 -11.38 6.41 -1.11
CA ARG A 35 -10.98 7.20 0.05
C ARG A 35 -10.63 6.29 1.23
N LEU A 36 -9.38 6.34 1.68
CA LEU A 36 -8.94 5.64 2.91
C LEU A 36 -9.54 6.32 4.15
N VAL A 37 -10.52 5.66 4.76
CA VAL A 37 -11.15 6.05 6.04
C VAL A 37 -11.08 4.87 7.00
N PHE A 38 -10.69 5.11 8.25
CA PHE A 38 -10.50 4.06 9.26
C PHE A 38 -11.71 3.12 9.37
N ALA A 39 -12.92 3.69 9.45
CA ALA A 39 -14.15 2.91 9.58
C ALA A 39 -14.36 1.95 8.41
N ILE A 40 -14.11 2.41 7.18
CA ILE A 40 -14.25 1.61 5.95
C ILE A 40 -13.19 0.50 5.91
N VAL A 41 -11.95 0.82 6.28
CA VAL A 41 -10.86 -0.18 6.33
C VAL A 41 -11.19 -1.25 7.37
N ALA A 42 -11.59 -0.85 8.58
CA ALA A 42 -11.94 -1.78 9.65
C ALA A 42 -13.11 -2.70 9.24
N GLU A 43 -14.15 -2.13 8.63
CA GLU A 43 -15.30 -2.87 8.12
C GLU A 43 -14.90 -3.90 7.05
N LYS A 44 -14.22 -3.45 5.98
CA LYS A 44 -13.78 -4.32 4.88
C LYS A 44 -12.79 -5.40 5.32
N SER A 45 -12.05 -5.17 6.41
CA SER A 45 -11.09 -6.13 6.98
C SER A 45 -11.70 -7.03 8.05
N GLY A 46 -13.01 -6.94 8.31
CA GLY A 46 -13.69 -7.72 9.36
C GLY A 46 -13.31 -7.34 10.79
N VAL A 47 -12.65 -6.19 10.99
CA VAL A 47 -12.22 -5.70 12.30
C VAL A 47 -13.39 -4.98 12.98
N THR A 48 -14.22 -5.77 13.66
CA THR A 48 -15.35 -5.25 14.43
C THR A 48 -14.92 -4.67 15.77
N ARG A 49 -15.85 -4.02 16.49
CA ARG A 49 -15.62 -3.55 17.87
C ARG A 49 -15.24 -4.70 18.81
N PHE A 50 -15.77 -5.91 18.60
CA PHE A 50 -15.42 -7.08 19.39
C PHE A 50 -13.96 -7.52 19.12
N VAL A 51 -13.56 -7.52 17.84
CA VAL A 51 -12.18 -7.81 17.44
C VAL A 51 -11.22 -6.79 18.04
N ILE A 52 -11.54 -5.49 18.01
CA ILE A 52 -10.70 -4.44 18.65
C ILE A 52 -10.62 -4.62 20.17
N ARG A 53 -11.69 -5.07 20.84
CA ARG A 53 -11.62 -5.36 22.29
C ARG A 53 -10.67 -6.52 22.58
N ARG A 54 -10.63 -7.52 21.70
CA ARG A 54 -9.73 -8.68 21.81
C ARG A 54 -8.29 -8.36 21.40
N TYR A 55 -8.10 -7.51 20.40
CA TYR A 55 -6.82 -7.08 19.83
C TYR A 55 -6.78 -5.54 19.67
N PRO A 56 -6.60 -4.78 20.77
CA PRO A 56 -6.62 -3.31 20.74
C PRO A 56 -5.57 -2.68 19.81
N GLU A 57 -4.45 -3.35 19.62
CA GLU A 57 -3.33 -2.95 18.77
C GLU A 57 -3.71 -2.83 17.29
N LEU A 58 -4.75 -3.54 16.83
CA LEU A 58 -5.23 -3.44 15.45
C LEU A 58 -5.72 -2.03 15.11
N ARG A 59 -6.24 -1.28 16.10
CA ARG A 59 -6.64 0.12 15.87
C ARG A 59 -5.45 0.97 15.44
N ASN A 60 -4.35 0.89 16.18
CA ASN A 60 -3.14 1.64 15.86
C ASN A 60 -2.50 1.12 14.58
N TYR A 61 -2.51 -0.19 14.38
CA TYR A 61 -2.01 -0.82 13.16
C TYR A 61 -2.70 -0.27 11.90
N ILE A 62 -4.04 -0.22 11.87
CA ILE A 62 -4.80 0.35 10.75
C ILE A 62 -4.39 1.80 10.50
N LEU A 63 -4.34 2.63 11.55
CA LEU A 63 -3.97 4.04 11.41
C LEU A 63 -2.56 4.22 10.85
N HIS A 64 -1.58 3.46 11.36
CA HIS A 64 -0.21 3.51 10.86
C HIS A 64 -0.11 3.05 9.41
N LYS A 65 -0.76 1.94 9.05
CA LYS A 65 -0.74 1.44 7.67
C LYS A 65 -1.43 2.39 6.72
N MET A 66 -2.56 2.99 7.08
CA MET A 66 -3.22 4.00 6.25
C MET A 66 -2.31 5.19 5.93
N VAL A 67 -1.56 5.69 6.92
CA VAL A 67 -0.59 6.80 6.71
C VAL A 67 0.52 6.33 5.77
N HIS A 68 1.16 5.21 6.09
CA HIS A 68 2.28 4.66 5.31
C HIS A 68 1.91 4.42 3.84
N TYR A 69 0.77 3.78 3.60
CA TYR A 69 0.32 3.48 2.25
C TYR A 69 -0.11 4.72 1.47
N LYS A 70 -0.63 5.76 2.15
CA LYS A 70 -0.90 7.06 1.53
C LYS A 70 0.39 7.75 1.08
N GLU A 71 1.44 7.70 1.90
CA GLU A 71 2.76 8.23 1.53
C GLU A 71 3.32 7.50 0.31
N ILE A 72 3.27 6.17 0.32
CA ILE A 72 3.66 5.33 -0.83
C ILE A 72 2.87 5.70 -2.08
N HIS A 73 1.55 5.88 -1.97
CA HIS A 73 0.71 6.24 -3.10
C HIS A 73 1.10 7.60 -3.72
N VAL A 74 1.36 8.60 -2.88
CA VAL A 74 1.82 9.93 -3.33
C VAL A 74 3.17 9.81 -4.05
N ILE A 75 4.10 9.03 -3.50
CA ILE A 75 5.41 8.74 -4.11
C ILE A 75 5.22 8.11 -5.50
N ASN A 76 4.40 7.06 -5.60
CA ASN A 76 4.13 6.36 -6.85
C ASN A 76 3.54 7.28 -7.90
N GLN A 77 2.50 8.04 -7.56
CA GLN A 77 1.91 9.00 -8.49
C GLN A 77 2.92 10.04 -8.99
N LYS A 78 3.84 10.48 -8.12
CA LYS A 78 4.87 11.45 -8.48
C LYS A 78 5.87 10.87 -9.48
N ILE A 79 6.29 9.62 -9.27
CA ILE A 79 7.17 8.87 -10.18
C ILE A 79 6.46 8.64 -11.51
N ASP A 80 5.21 8.16 -11.50
CA ASP A 80 4.45 7.88 -12.72
C ASP A 80 4.27 9.15 -13.58
N ARG A 81 3.95 10.29 -12.95
CA ARG A 81 3.85 11.59 -13.64
C ARG A 81 5.20 12.03 -14.20
N ALA A 82 6.30 11.81 -13.48
CA ALA A 82 7.63 12.14 -13.97
C ALA A 82 8.00 11.34 -15.21
N VAL A 83 7.75 10.03 -15.20
CA VAL A 83 7.99 9.13 -16.33
C VAL A 83 7.14 9.54 -17.53
N ALA A 84 5.84 9.73 -17.35
CA ALA A 84 4.95 10.19 -18.41
C ALA A 84 5.41 11.53 -19.02
N GLY A 85 5.88 12.46 -18.18
CA GLY A 85 6.43 13.74 -18.64
C GLY A 85 7.72 13.59 -19.43
N LEU A 86 8.61 12.67 -19.05
CA LEU A 86 9.85 12.37 -19.77
C LEU A 86 9.57 11.75 -21.14
N LEU A 87 8.66 10.75 -21.19
CA LEU A 87 8.22 10.11 -22.43
C LEU A 87 7.62 11.11 -23.42
N ARG A 88 6.70 11.97 -22.94
CA ARG A 88 6.11 13.03 -23.77
C ARG A 88 7.13 14.02 -24.32
N SER A 89 8.25 14.21 -23.60
CA SER A 89 9.34 15.09 -24.02
C SER A 89 10.41 14.35 -24.84
N ASN A 90 10.19 13.08 -25.18
CA ASN A 90 11.13 12.17 -25.84
C ASN A 90 12.51 12.13 -25.13
N LYS A 91 12.51 12.21 -23.80
CA LYS A 91 13.73 12.16 -22.96
C LYS A 91 13.96 10.75 -22.44
N SER A 92 15.23 10.40 -22.26
CA SER A 92 15.60 9.11 -21.67
C SER A 92 15.09 8.96 -20.22
N ILE A 93 14.57 7.78 -19.92
CA ILE A 93 14.10 7.42 -18.57
C ILE A 93 15.29 6.84 -17.81
N THR A 94 16.08 7.72 -17.20
CA THR A 94 17.17 7.34 -16.30
C THR A 94 16.80 7.63 -14.85
N PHE A 95 17.54 7.01 -13.92
CA PHE A 95 17.35 7.21 -12.49
C PHE A 95 17.40 8.70 -12.12
N MET A 96 18.46 9.40 -12.55
CA MET A 96 18.60 10.83 -12.29
C MET A 96 17.55 11.69 -12.99
N ALA A 97 17.11 11.33 -14.19
CA ALA A 97 16.04 12.06 -14.87
C ALA A 97 14.72 11.98 -14.08
N ILE A 98 14.35 10.80 -13.56
CA ILE A 98 13.16 10.63 -12.74
C ILE A 98 13.30 11.41 -11.43
N VAL A 99 14.44 11.27 -10.73
CA VAL A 99 14.74 11.97 -9.47
C VAL A 99 14.59 13.48 -9.62
N ASN A 100 15.22 14.05 -10.65
CA ASN A 100 15.20 15.49 -10.92
C ASN A 100 13.78 15.96 -11.27
N LYS A 101 13.06 15.21 -12.11
CA LYS A 101 11.68 15.54 -12.50
C LYS A 101 10.70 15.44 -11.32
N CYS A 102 10.92 14.47 -10.42
CA CYS A 102 10.18 14.35 -9.17
C CYS A 102 10.57 15.43 -8.15
N LYS A 103 11.67 16.18 -8.32
CA LYS A 103 12.20 17.10 -7.31
C LYS A 103 12.31 16.43 -5.92
N PHE A 104 12.77 15.18 -5.90
CA PHE A 104 13.08 14.54 -4.63
C PHE A 104 14.41 15.11 -4.11
N ASN A 105 14.48 15.39 -2.81
CA ASN A 105 15.74 15.72 -2.17
C ASN A 105 16.65 14.47 -2.21
N SER A 106 17.92 14.65 -2.53
CA SER A 106 18.93 13.58 -2.53
C SER A 106 18.92 12.80 -1.21
N ASP A 107 18.83 13.48 -0.08
CA ASP A 107 18.81 12.84 1.24
C ASP A 107 17.60 11.92 1.44
N ILE A 108 16.44 12.32 0.91
CA ILE A 108 15.21 11.51 0.97
C ILE A 108 15.39 10.25 0.14
N ILE A 109 16.01 10.34 -1.05
CA ILE A 109 16.25 9.17 -1.91
C ILE A 109 17.25 8.22 -1.24
N TYR A 110 18.34 8.73 -0.66
CA TYR A 110 19.32 7.89 0.00
C TYR A 110 18.72 7.11 1.17
N ARG A 111 17.87 7.76 1.98
CA ARG A 111 17.27 7.15 3.17
C ARG A 111 16.02 6.30 2.86
N ASN A 112 15.30 6.59 1.78
CA ASN A 112 14.07 5.87 1.46
C ASN A 112 14.32 4.77 0.42
N GLN A 113 14.46 3.54 0.92
CA GLN A 113 14.69 2.35 0.10
C GLN A 113 13.57 2.10 -0.92
N TYR A 114 12.31 2.33 -0.52
CA TYR A 114 11.15 2.17 -1.39
C TYR A 114 11.23 3.05 -2.65
N ILE A 115 11.59 4.33 -2.51
CA ILE A 115 11.74 5.25 -3.65
C ILE A 115 12.79 4.71 -4.63
N LYS A 116 13.95 4.28 -4.10
CA LYS A 116 15.05 3.74 -4.92
C LYS A 116 14.60 2.52 -5.72
N ASP A 117 13.95 1.56 -5.06
CA ASP A 117 13.54 0.31 -5.67
C ASP A 117 12.39 0.52 -6.67
N LYS A 118 11.45 1.43 -6.36
CA LYS A 118 10.38 1.78 -7.30
C LYS A 118 10.92 2.42 -8.57
N ILE A 119 11.87 3.35 -8.46
CA ILE A 119 12.48 3.98 -9.65
C ILE A 119 13.23 2.94 -10.49
N LYS A 120 13.98 2.03 -9.86
CA LYS A 120 14.68 0.94 -10.56
C LYS A 120 13.71 0.03 -11.32
N SER A 121 12.63 -0.39 -10.66
CA SER A 121 11.58 -1.20 -11.29
C SER A 121 10.98 -0.51 -12.51
N VAL A 122 10.63 0.78 -12.38
CA VAL A 122 10.08 1.56 -13.49
C VAL A 122 11.04 1.67 -14.68
N ILE A 123 12.34 1.80 -14.42
CA ILE A 123 13.36 1.83 -15.48
C ILE A 123 13.45 0.46 -16.17
N ALA A 124 13.49 -0.63 -15.40
CA ALA A 124 13.54 -1.99 -15.93
C ALA A 124 12.32 -2.29 -16.81
N ASP A 125 11.12 -1.96 -16.35
CA ASP A 125 9.87 -2.11 -17.09
C ASP A 125 9.88 -1.30 -18.40
N ASN A 126 10.51 -0.12 -18.39
CA ASN A 126 10.61 0.71 -19.58
C ASN A 126 11.61 0.17 -20.59
N ILE A 127 12.76 -0.35 -20.14
CA ILE A 127 13.74 -1.01 -21.00
C ILE A 127 13.10 -2.21 -21.70
N GLN A 128 12.38 -3.05 -20.96
CA GLN A 128 11.69 -4.21 -21.53
C GLN A 128 10.63 -3.86 -22.59
N LYS A 129 9.98 -2.70 -22.49
CA LYS A 129 8.98 -2.25 -23.48
C LYS A 129 9.57 -1.67 -24.76
N ASN A 130 10.86 -1.33 -24.74
CA ASN A 130 11.57 -0.71 -25.86
C ASN A 130 12.55 -1.69 -26.56
N ILE A 131 12.55 -2.96 -26.15
CA ILE A 131 13.20 -4.09 -26.83
C ILE A 131 12.12 -4.87 -27.56
#